data_AF-A0A1C5RMB6-F1
#
_entry.id   AF-A0A1C5RMB6-F1
#
_cell.length_a   1.000
_cell.length_b   1.000
_cell.length_c   1.000
_cell.angle_alpha   90.00
_cell.angle_beta   90.00
_cell.angle_gamma   90.00
#
_symmetry.space_group_name_H-M   'P 1'
#
loop_
_entity.id
_entity.type
_entity.pdbx_description
1 polymer ?
#
loop_
_entity_poly.entity_id
_entity_poly.type
_entity_poly.pdbx_seq_one_letter_code
_entity_poly.pdbx_strand_id
1 'polypeptide(L)' 'MSFARFVYIGVTQLRKPEEEVLLTPLGELMDQWELHKQFLGIAKPKREVFIEDIIPEGI' A
#
# COMPACT_ATOMS: atom_id res chain seq x y z
N MET A 1 -12.58 -12.77 0.52
CA MET A 1 -12.42 -11.44 -0.10
C MET A 1 -13.34 -11.38 -1.30
N SER A 2 -14.28 -10.44 -1.38
CA SER A 2 -15.18 -10.34 -2.55
C SER A 2 -14.53 -9.50 -3.66
N PHE A 3 -14.88 -9.82 -4.91
CA PHE A 3 -14.45 -9.10 -6.11
C PHE A 3 -14.71 -7.59 -6.05
N ALA A 4 -15.85 -7.18 -5.48
CA ALA A 4 -16.23 -5.78 -5.31
C ALA A 4 -15.19 -4.95 -4.54
N ARG A 5 -14.44 -5.58 -3.62
CA ARG A 5 -13.40 -4.88 -2.85
C ARG A 5 -12.24 -4.43 -3.74
N PHE A 6 -11.85 -5.24 -4.73
CA PHE A 6 -10.77 -4.89 -5.65
C PHE A 6 -11.18 -3.76 -6.58
N VAL A 7 -12.41 -3.82 -7.10
CA VAL A 7 -12.98 -2.74 -7.92
C VAL A 7 -13.04 -1.44 -7.11
N TYR A 8 -13.50 -1.50 -5.86
CA TYR A 8 -13.51 -0.32 -4.98
C TYR A 8 -12.11 0.25 -4.75
N ILE A 9 -11.11 -0.58 -4.43
CA ILE A 9 -9.73 -0.13 -4.23
C ILE A 9 -9.20 0.54 -5.51
N GLY A 10 -9.35 -0.11 -6.66
CA GLY A 10 -8.87 0.42 -7.93
C GLY A 10 -9.53 1.73 -8.33
N VAL A 11 -10.86 1.80 -8.26
CA VAL A 11 -11.62 2.97 -8.72
C VAL A 11 -11.57 4.12 -7.72
N THR A 12 -11.75 3.83 -6.43
CA THR A 12 -11.88 4.88 -5.40
C THR A 12 -10.53 5.29 -4.82
N GLN A 13 -9.69 4.33 -4.43
CA GLN A 13 -8.42 4.64 -3.76
C GLN A 13 -7.32 4.97 -4.77
N LEU A 14 -7.20 4.17 -5.83
CA LEU A 14 -6.15 4.32 -6.85
C LEU A 14 -6.55 5.24 -8.01
N ARG A 15 -7.83 5.68 -8.07
CA ARG A 15 -8.38 6.58 -9.10
C ARG A 15 -8.18 6.07 -10.54
N LYS A 16 -8.20 4.75 -10.72
CA LYS A 16 -8.16 4.11 -12.04
C LYS A 16 -9.58 3.96 -12.61
N PRO A 17 -9.76 4.05 -13.93
CA PRO A 17 -11.04 3.70 -14.54
C PRO A 17 -11.34 2.21 -14.28
N GLU A 18 -12.62 1.88 -14.11
CA GLU A 18 -13.05 0.52 -13.77
C GLU A 18 -12.54 -0.54 -14.78
N GLU A 19 -12.57 -0.23 -16.07
CA GLU A 19 -12.05 -1.09 -17.13
C GLU A 19 -10.56 -1.43 -16.93
N GLU A 20 -9.74 -0.45 -16.56
CA GLU A 20 -8.33 -0.67 -16.27
C GLU A 20 -8.13 -1.55 -15.03
N VAL A 21 -8.96 -1.37 -14.00
CA VAL A 21 -8.91 -2.21 -12.78
C VAL A 21 -9.24 -3.66 -13.09
N LEU A 22 -10.21 -3.90 -13.99
CA LEU A 22 -10.61 -5.25 -14.41
C LEU A 22 -9.55 -5.94 -15.27
N LEU A 23 -8.73 -5.17 -15.99
CA LEU A 23 -7.63 -5.66 -16.82
C LEU A 23 -6.29 -5.74 -16.07
N THR A 24 -6.19 -5.08 -14.92
CA THR A 24 -4.97 -5.07 -14.11
C THR A 24 -4.76 -6.44 -13.45
N PRO A 25 -3.56 -7.03 -13.53
CA PRO A 25 -3.22 -8.24 -12.78
C PRO A 25 -3.43 -8.04 -11.28
N LEU A 26 -4.04 -9.02 -10.61
CA LEU A 26 -4.37 -8.90 -9.18
C LEU A 26 -3.16 -8.55 -8.31
N GLY A 27 -1.99 -9.13 -8.58
CA GLY A 27 -0.76 -8.85 -7.85
C GLY A 27 -0.33 -7.38 -7.95
N GLU A 28 -0.38 -6.82 -9.16
CA GLU A 28 -0.04 -5.43 -9.40
C GLU A 28 -1.01 -4.48 -8.68
N LEU A 29 -2.31 -4.76 -8.73
CA LEU A 29 -3.33 -3.99 -8.01
C LEU A 29 -3.08 -4.00 -6.50
N MET A 30 -2.65 -5.15 -5.96
CA MET A 30 -2.31 -5.28 -4.54
C MET A 30 -1.05 -4.50 -4.17
N ASP A 31 -0.01 -4.51 -5.00
CA ASP A 31 1.21 -3.75 -4.77
C ASP A 31 0.95 -2.23 -4.80
N GLN A 32 0.14 -1.76 -5.76
CA GLN A 32 -0.29 -0.36 -5.83
C GLN A 32 -1.10 0.05 -4.60
N TRP A 33 -1.98 -0.82 -4.12
CA TRP A 33 -2.74 -0.55 -2.89
C TRP A 33 -1.84 -0.51 -1.65
N GLU A 34 -0.81 -1.36 -1.58
CA GLU A 34 0.18 -1.33 -0.50
C GLU A 34 0.94 0.00 -0.49
N LEU A 35 1.42 0.44 -1.67
CA LEU A 35 2.09 1.73 -1.82
C LEU A 35 1.17 2.90 -1.42
N HIS A 36 -0.10 2.85 -1.82
CA HIS A 36 -1.10 3.86 -1.46
C HIS A 36 -1.30 3.97 0.06
N LYS A 37 -1.38 2.82 0.76
CA LYS A 37 -1.47 2.81 2.23
C LYS A 37 -0.22 3.36 2.90
N GLN A 38 0.96 3.09 2.35
CA GLN A 38 2.23 3.64 2.85
C GLN A 38 2.28 5.16 2.68
N PHE A 39 1.89 5.66 1.51
CA PHE A 39 1.83 7.10 1.25
C PHE A 39 0.87 7.84 2.20
N LEU A 40 -0.28 7.23 2.50
CA LEU A 40 -1.24 7.78 3.46
C LEU A 40 -0.84 7.59 4.93
N GLY A 41 0.28 6.92 5.23
CA GLY A 41 0.69 6.59 6.60
C GLY A 41 -0.24 5.61 7.33
N ILE A 42 -1.12 4.92 6.59
CA ILE A 42 -2.06 3.91 7.12
C ILE A 42 -1.38 2.55 7.22
N ALA A 43 -0.38 2.29 6.36
CA ALA A 43 0.40 1.08 6.44
C ALA A 43 1.19 1.10 7.76
N LYS A 44 0.93 0.11 8.62
CA LYS A 44 1.73 -0.07 9.83
C LYS A 44 3.16 -0.40 9.39
N PRO A 45 4.17 0.35 9.84
CA PRO A 45 5.55 -0.02 9.59
C PRO A 45 5.77 -1.43 10.12
N LYS A 46 6.40 -2.28 9.31
CA LYS A 46 6.69 -3.67 9.70
C LYS A 46 7.62 -3.74 10.93
N ARG A 47 8.39 -2.67 11.16
CA ARG A 47 9.23 -2.42 12.31
C ARG A 47 9.37 -0.90 12.47
N GLU A 48 9.09 -0.37 13.65
CA GLU A 48 9.51 0.98 14.03
C GLU A 48 10.98 0.88 14.45
N VAL A 49 11.85 1.68 13.82
CA VAL A 49 13.27 1.77 14.15
C VAL A 49 13.54 3.22 14.49
N PHE A 50 14.09 3.46 15.66
CA PHE A 50 14.45 4.79 16.11
C PHE A 50 15.93 5.05 15.78
N ILE A 51 16.32 6.32 15.73
CA ILE A 51 17.70 6.71 15.39
C ILE A 51 18.65 6.16 16.46
N GLU A 52 18.17 6.12 17.70
CA GLU A 52 18.80 5.57 18.90
C GLU A 52 19.08 4.06 18.78
N ASP A 53 18.30 3.32 17.97
CA ASP A 53 18.55 1.89 17.71
C ASP A 53 19.71 1.67 16.71
N ILE A 54 20.12 2.71 15.99
CA ILE A 54 21.11 2.65 14.90
C ILE A 54 22.42 3.31 15.32
N ILE A 55 22.38 4.39 16.10
CA ILE A 55 23.56 5.07 16.63
C ILE A 55 24.12 4.25 17.81
N PRO A 56 25.32 3.66 17.70
CA PRO A 56 25.95 2.99 18.84
C PRO A 56 26.20 4.02 19.95
N GLU A 57 25.86 3.70 21.19
CA GLU A 57 26.24 4.53 22.33
C GLU A 57 27.77 4.64 22.38
N GLY A 58 28.32 5.82 22.08
CA GLY A 58 29.74 6.14 22.27
C GLY A 58 30.50 6.66 21.05
N ILE A 59 30.04 7.76 20.44
CA ILE A 59 30.94 8.71 19.75
C ILE A 59 31.34 9.79 20.75
#